data_AF-A0A1Q7BZ93-F1
#
_entry.id   AF-A0A1Q7BZ93-F1
#
_cell.length_a   1.000
_cell.length_b   1.000
_cell.length_c   1.000
_cell.angle_alpha   90.00
_cell.angle_beta   90.00
_cell.angle_gamma   90.00
#
_symmetry.space_group_name_H-M   'P 1'
#
loop_
_entity.id
_entity.type
_entity.pdbx_description
1 polymer ?
#
loop_
_entity_poly.entity_id
_entity_poly.type
_entity_poly.pdbx_seq_one_letter_code
_entity_poly.pdbx_strand_id
1 'polypeptide(L)'
;MKLLFVSRLERGVRAVRALTRYAEIGKRLGHEVAMFGEPRADFPSVPHSMDIEAFDFAVFVIYEAHDFPDLPHLAYLLDRMPKERRIVIDCTGTYNETITVEHDCNHFVQLNGHESWEWIEGFEAVASKILQPTLTPLREDVRSFLFFGYDPSTEARPYRSPQEAAAAWSGPNGASKPYGVIYVGHNWERWDQLRRFFEALEPARSRIGAIHLRGWAWDHRPDWAVEHGFQGVDVDLDFLKRAGVETGSPIAFDEVVALQGQARFCPIFHRPLFNQLGLVTNRTFETFCSDTLPLLMLPERVVESIHGHDALRLRPGDDVARRLEDMMRRPEFYWEAVLKTRAHLAAHHSYERRFEELMTILEN
;
A
#
# COMPACT_ATOMS: atom_id res chain seq x y z
N MET A 1 21.12 6.37 -15.90
CA MET A 1 20.11 7.45 -15.77
C MET A 1 20.11 7.96 -14.33
N LYS A 2 19.84 9.25 -14.15
CA LYS A 2 19.74 9.93 -12.86
C LYS A 2 18.31 10.39 -12.62
N LEU A 3 17.67 9.88 -11.57
CA LEU A 3 16.28 10.19 -11.22
C LEU A 3 16.19 10.99 -9.93
N LEU A 4 15.39 12.04 -9.96
CA LEU A 4 15.03 12.83 -8.79
C LEU A 4 13.58 12.55 -8.42
N PHE A 5 13.34 11.78 -7.37
CA PHE A 5 11.99 11.58 -6.85
C PHE A 5 11.56 12.77 -6.02
N VAL A 6 10.38 13.29 -6.29
CA VAL A 6 9.77 14.42 -5.59
C VAL A 6 8.56 13.90 -4.81
N SER A 7 8.72 13.75 -3.50
CA SER A 7 7.71 13.20 -2.59
C SER A 7 8.14 13.49 -1.16
N ARG A 8 7.20 13.50 -0.22
CA ARG A 8 7.56 13.45 1.20
C ARG A 8 8.15 12.11 1.57
N LEU A 9 9.35 12.12 2.14
CA LEU A 9 10.01 10.95 2.72
C LEU A 9 9.86 10.97 4.24
N GLU A 10 8.88 10.22 4.75
CA GLU A 10 8.58 10.16 6.19
C GLU A 10 8.34 8.72 6.63
N ARG A 11 8.84 8.35 7.82
CA ARG A 11 8.79 6.96 8.32
C ARG A 11 7.38 6.39 8.50
N GLY A 12 6.37 7.25 8.64
CA GLY A 12 4.97 6.84 8.77
C GLY A 12 4.17 6.90 7.46
N VAL A 13 4.77 7.30 6.34
CA VAL A 13 4.02 7.73 5.15
C VAL A 13 4.16 6.76 3.98
N ARG A 14 3.00 6.33 3.50
CA ARG A 14 2.62 5.65 2.24
C ARG A 14 3.76 5.10 1.35
N ALA A 15 4.48 5.94 0.60
CA ALA A 15 5.42 5.49 -0.45
C ALA A 15 6.86 5.28 0.02
N VAL A 16 7.18 5.53 1.30
CA VAL A 16 8.56 5.48 1.82
C VAL A 16 9.30 4.19 1.47
N ARG A 17 8.62 3.04 1.56
CA ARG A 17 9.19 1.74 1.23
C ARG A 17 9.51 1.59 -0.26
N ALA A 18 8.64 2.11 -1.13
CA ALA A 18 8.91 2.07 -2.56
C ALA A 18 10.13 2.96 -2.86
N LEU A 19 10.10 4.22 -2.42
CA LEU A 19 11.17 5.18 -2.67
C LEU A 19 12.55 4.68 -2.21
N THR A 20 12.64 4.08 -1.02
CA THR A 20 13.91 3.50 -0.53
C THR A 20 14.38 2.34 -1.40
N ARG A 21 13.47 1.50 -1.91
CA ARG A 21 13.80 0.39 -2.81
C ARG A 21 14.24 0.87 -4.19
N TYR A 22 13.61 1.90 -4.74
CA TYR A 22 14.08 2.54 -5.99
C TYR A 22 15.50 3.08 -5.83
N ALA A 23 15.81 3.69 -4.69
CA ALA A 23 17.17 4.19 -4.41
C ALA A 23 18.21 3.04 -4.36
N GLU A 24 17.91 1.98 -3.62
CA GLU A 24 18.78 0.80 -3.50
C GLU A 24 18.99 0.08 -4.84
N ILE A 25 17.92 -0.17 -5.58
CA ILE A 25 17.95 -0.90 -6.86
C ILE A 25 18.60 -0.07 -7.95
N GLY A 26 18.26 1.22 -8.04
CA GLY A 26 18.90 2.13 -8.97
C GLY A 26 20.41 2.08 -8.82
N LYS A 27 20.92 2.24 -7.58
CA LYS A 27 22.35 2.13 -7.29
C LYS A 27 22.94 0.78 -7.73
N ARG A 28 22.25 -0.32 -7.41
CA ARG A 28 22.70 -1.68 -7.80
C ARG A 28 22.81 -1.85 -9.31
N LEU A 29 21.90 -1.25 -10.07
CA LEU A 29 21.85 -1.32 -11.53
C LEU A 29 22.70 -0.23 -12.22
N GLY A 30 23.46 0.58 -11.47
CA GLY A 30 24.32 1.63 -12.03
C GLY A 30 23.60 2.94 -12.38
N HIS A 31 22.41 3.15 -11.83
CA HIS A 31 21.64 4.39 -11.90
C HIS A 31 21.80 5.22 -10.64
N GLU A 32 21.56 6.52 -10.74
CA GLU A 32 21.50 7.41 -9.59
C GLU A 32 20.04 7.72 -9.29
N VAL A 33 19.63 7.55 -8.04
CA VAL A 33 18.27 7.84 -7.60
C VAL A 33 18.38 8.61 -6.29
N ALA A 34 17.84 9.82 -6.28
CA ALA A 34 17.83 10.68 -5.11
C ALA A 34 16.42 11.20 -4.83
N MET A 35 16.16 11.57 -3.58
CA MET A 35 14.98 12.31 -3.18
C MET A 35 15.24 13.81 -3.26
N PHE A 36 14.25 14.57 -3.70
CA PHE A 36 14.34 16.02 -3.71
C PHE A 36 14.31 16.56 -2.28
N GLY A 37 15.30 17.39 -1.92
CA GLY A 37 15.39 18.05 -0.63
C GLY A 37 16.73 17.85 0.07
N GLU A 38 16.78 18.25 1.33
CA GLU A 38 17.96 18.11 2.19
C GLU A 38 18.12 16.68 2.72
N PRO A 39 19.36 16.21 2.98
CA PRO A 39 19.60 14.92 3.59
C PRO A 39 18.87 14.76 4.92
N ARG A 40 18.21 13.61 5.11
CA ARG A 40 17.48 13.32 6.34
C ARG A 40 18.20 12.29 7.20
N ALA A 41 18.29 12.58 8.50
CA ALA A 41 18.94 11.70 9.47
C ALA A 41 18.18 10.38 9.69
N ASP A 42 16.87 10.35 9.47
CA ASP A 42 16.03 9.15 9.58
C ASP A 42 16.13 8.21 8.36
N PHE A 43 16.76 8.66 7.26
CA PHE A 43 16.99 7.87 6.04
C PHE A 43 18.43 8.05 5.50
N PRO A 44 19.47 7.69 6.27
CA PRO A 44 20.86 7.98 5.91
C PRO A 44 21.34 7.21 4.66
N SER A 45 20.67 6.13 4.28
CA SER A 45 20.98 5.34 3.08
C SER A 45 20.34 5.87 1.80
N VAL A 46 19.40 6.80 1.90
CA VAL A 46 18.68 7.37 0.75
C VAL A 46 19.39 8.66 0.32
N PRO A 47 19.94 8.74 -0.91
CA PRO A 47 20.53 9.97 -1.41
C PRO A 47 19.48 11.09 -1.50
N HIS A 48 19.89 12.30 -1.19
CA HIS A 48 19.06 13.50 -1.33
C HIS A 48 19.80 14.55 -2.17
N SER A 49 19.06 15.36 -2.93
CA SER A 49 19.64 16.46 -3.69
C SER A 49 18.65 17.60 -3.88
N MET A 50 19.18 18.83 -3.92
CA MET A 50 18.48 20.02 -4.43
C MET A 50 19.06 20.52 -5.76
N ASP A 51 20.09 19.86 -6.29
CA ASP A 51 20.66 20.16 -7.61
C ASP A 51 19.84 19.46 -8.69
N ILE A 52 18.85 20.18 -9.23
CA ILE A 52 17.85 19.65 -10.18
C ILE A 52 18.47 19.41 -11.56
N GLU A 53 19.42 20.25 -11.96
CA GLU A 53 20.07 20.19 -13.28
C GLU A 53 20.99 18.97 -13.41
N ALA A 54 21.43 18.38 -12.28
CA ALA A 54 22.20 17.16 -12.25
C ALA A 54 21.41 15.88 -12.59
N PHE A 55 20.08 15.94 -12.71
CA PHE A 55 19.23 14.75 -12.91
C PHE A 55 18.60 14.71 -14.29
N ASP A 56 18.42 13.50 -14.83
CA ASP A 56 17.80 13.26 -16.14
C ASP A 56 16.29 13.48 -16.07
N PHE A 57 15.62 13.07 -14.99
CA PHE A 57 14.18 13.19 -14.83
C PHE A 57 13.79 13.53 -13.39
N ALA A 58 12.64 14.21 -13.23
CA ALA A 58 11.95 14.35 -11.96
C ALA A 58 10.67 13.50 -11.96
N VAL A 59 10.51 12.69 -10.93
CA VAL A 59 9.36 11.79 -10.74
C VAL A 59 8.61 12.23 -9.49
N PHE A 60 7.50 12.93 -9.69
CA PHE A 60 6.60 13.36 -8.63
C PHE A 60 5.73 12.18 -8.20
N VAL A 61 5.76 11.80 -6.93
CA VAL A 61 4.89 10.75 -6.38
C VAL A 61 3.85 11.41 -5.49
N ILE A 62 2.62 11.47 -5.98
CA ILE A 62 1.59 12.34 -5.42
C ILE A 62 0.46 11.51 -4.83
N TYR A 63 0.16 11.77 -3.56
CA TYR A 63 -1.07 11.35 -2.91
C TYR A 63 -1.93 12.56 -2.51
N GLU A 64 -1.29 13.63 -2.06
CA GLU A 64 -1.90 14.84 -1.53
C GLU A 64 -1.18 16.09 -2.04
N ALA A 65 -1.84 17.25 -1.98
CA ALA A 65 -1.31 18.47 -2.62
C ALA A 65 0.04 18.90 -2.03
N HIS A 66 0.26 18.61 -0.76
CA HIS A 66 1.51 18.91 -0.06
C HIS A 66 2.66 17.93 -0.37
N ASP A 67 2.45 16.93 -1.24
CA ASP A 67 3.56 16.14 -1.79
C ASP A 67 4.36 16.93 -2.84
N PHE A 68 3.76 17.99 -3.39
CA PHE A 68 4.52 19.00 -4.12
C PHE A 68 5.38 19.82 -3.16
N PRO A 69 6.61 20.20 -3.54
CA PRO A 69 7.41 21.12 -2.74
C PRO A 69 6.71 22.47 -2.56
N ASP A 70 6.96 23.13 -1.44
CA ASP A 70 6.52 24.51 -1.24
C ASP A 70 7.23 25.46 -2.22
N LEU A 71 6.65 26.65 -2.43
CA LEU A 71 7.36 27.76 -3.06
C LEU A 71 8.46 28.28 -2.13
N PRO A 72 9.66 28.63 -2.63
CA PRO A 72 10.03 28.75 -4.05
C PRO A 72 10.57 27.45 -4.69
N HIS A 73 10.70 26.36 -3.95
CA HIS A 73 11.35 25.12 -4.42
C HIS A 73 10.62 24.50 -5.61
N LEU A 74 9.29 24.46 -5.59
CA LEU A 74 8.52 23.98 -6.74
C LEU A 74 8.77 24.86 -7.97
N ALA A 75 8.66 26.19 -7.86
CA ALA A 75 8.92 27.10 -8.97
C ALA A 75 10.33 26.91 -9.56
N TYR A 76 11.34 26.76 -8.69
CA TYR A 76 12.71 26.49 -9.11
C TYR A 76 12.82 25.16 -9.89
N LEU A 77 12.15 24.10 -9.44
CA LEU A 77 12.12 22.82 -10.16
C LEU A 77 11.46 22.94 -11.53
N LEU A 78 10.29 23.58 -11.59
CA LEU A 78 9.53 23.74 -12.84
C LEU A 78 10.26 24.65 -13.85
N ASP A 79 11.05 25.62 -13.39
CA ASP A 79 11.87 26.51 -14.23
C ASP A 79 13.11 25.80 -14.79
N ARG A 80 13.75 24.94 -13.98
CA ARG A 80 15.04 24.31 -14.32
C ARG A 80 14.92 22.98 -15.05
N MET A 81 13.78 22.29 -14.92
CA MET A 81 13.55 21.02 -15.61
C MET A 81 12.39 21.14 -16.60
N PRO A 82 12.61 20.86 -17.90
CA PRO A 82 11.55 20.96 -18.90
C PRO A 82 10.44 19.92 -18.66
N LYS A 83 9.25 20.17 -19.21
CA LYS A 83 8.02 19.39 -18.91
C LYS A 83 8.10 17.94 -19.36
N GLU A 84 8.85 17.70 -20.42
CA GLU A 84 9.09 16.41 -21.06
C GLU A 84 9.96 15.50 -20.16
N ARG A 85 10.68 16.10 -19.20
CA ARG A 85 11.54 15.40 -18.23
C ARG A 85 10.89 15.29 -16.84
N ARG A 86 9.63 15.70 -16.71
CA ARG A 86 8.83 15.65 -15.47
C ARG A 86 7.68 14.66 -15.63
N ILE A 87 7.52 13.79 -14.64
CA ILE A 87 6.53 12.71 -14.62
C ILE A 87 5.78 12.78 -13.30
N VAL A 88 4.46 12.60 -13.32
CA VAL A 88 3.65 12.43 -12.11
C VAL A 88 3.20 10.98 -12.00
N ILE A 89 3.35 10.39 -10.83
CA ILE A 89 2.72 9.15 -10.39
C ILE A 89 1.58 9.53 -9.46
N ASP A 90 0.36 9.52 -9.99
CA ASP A 90 -0.87 9.76 -9.25
C ASP A 90 -1.26 8.50 -8.46
N CYS A 91 -1.05 8.52 -7.15
CA CYS A 91 -1.31 7.38 -6.28
C CYS A 91 -2.72 7.34 -5.68
N THR A 92 -3.59 8.32 -6.00
CA THR A 92 -4.94 8.44 -5.44
C THR A 92 -6.03 8.51 -6.50
N GLY A 93 -5.66 8.64 -7.77
CA GLY A 93 -6.60 8.74 -8.88
C GLY A 93 -7.19 10.14 -9.05
N THR A 94 -6.53 11.18 -8.50
CA THR A 94 -6.99 12.58 -8.58
C THR A 94 -6.91 13.15 -10.00
N TYR A 95 -6.13 12.56 -10.91
CA TYR A 95 -6.13 13.00 -12.31
C TYR A 95 -7.39 12.56 -13.10
N ASN A 96 -8.22 11.70 -12.51
CA ASN A 96 -9.52 11.35 -13.08
C ASN A 96 -10.59 12.41 -12.76
N GLU A 97 -11.69 12.40 -13.51
CA GLU A 97 -12.92 13.10 -13.11
C GLU A 97 -13.38 12.64 -11.71
N THR A 98 -14.31 13.39 -11.10
CA THR A 98 -14.85 13.04 -9.78
C THR A 98 -15.55 11.69 -9.80
N ILE A 99 -15.02 10.77 -8.99
CA ILE A 99 -15.53 9.43 -8.79
C ILE A 99 -15.79 9.26 -7.30
N THR A 100 -17.02 8.90 -6.98
CA THR A 100 -17.46 8.61 -5.61
C THR A 100 -17.98 7.17 -5.56
N VAL A 101 -17.49 6.41 -4.58
CA VAL A 101 -17.90 5.02 -4.33
C VAL A 101 -18.20 4.90 -2.85
N GLU A 102 -19.46 4.62 -2.52
CA GLU A 102 -19.93 4.66 -1.12
C GLU A 102 -19.68 6.07 -0.52
N HIS A 103 -18.80 6.17 0.48
CA HIS A 103 -18.39 7.43 1.13
C HIS A 103 -16.99 7.90 0.70
N ASP A 104 -16.30 7.12 -0.15
CA ASP A 104 -14.93 7.36 -0.62
C ASP A 104 -14.93 8.13 -1.94
N CYS A 105 -14.01 9.09 -2.09
CA CYS A 105 -13.90 9.98 -3.25
C CYS A 105 -12.44 10.17 -3.64
N ASN A 106 -12.14 10.31 -4.94
CA ASN A 106 -10.79 10.73 -5.36
C ASN A 106 -10.53 12.22 -5.11
N HIS A 107 -11.58 13.03 -4.93
CA HIS A 107 -11.50 14.47 -4.69
C HIS A 107 -12.17 14.87 -3.37
N PHE A 108 -11.37 15.03 -2.33
CA PHE A 108 -11.83 15.48 -1.01
C PHE A 108 -11.81 17.01 -0.90
N VAL A 109 -12.66 17.71 -1.66
CA VAL A 109 -12.70 19.19 -1.69
C VAL A 109 -12.83 19.79 -0.29
N GLN A 110 -13.65 19.18 0.57
CA GLN A 110 -13.86 19.62 1.96
C GLN A 110 -12.60 19.56 2.83
N LEU A 111 -11.62 18.73 2.49
CA LEU A 111 -10.39 18.53 3.27
C LEU A 111 -9.19 19.19 2.62
N ASN A 112 -9.09 19.08 1.30
CA ASN A 112 -7.93 19.53 0.56
C ASN A 112 -8.13 20.95 0.01
N GLY A 113 -9.37 21.48 0.02
CA GLY A 113 -9.71 22.80 -0.51
C GLY A 113 -9.63 22.92 -2.03
N HIS A 114 -9.36 21.81 -2.72
CA HIS A 114 -9.10 21.77 -4.15
C HIS A 114 -10.21 21.05 -4.90
N GLU A 115 -10.75 21.72 -5.91
CA GLU A 115 -11.72 21.15 -6.84
C GLU A 115 -11.04 20.16 -7.81
N SER A 116 -11.83 19.28 -8.43
CA SER A 116 -11.28 18.23 -9.30
C SER A 116 -10.52 18.78 -10.52
N TRP A 117 -10.98 19.89 -11.09
CA TRP A 117 -10.32 20.53 -12.24
C TRP A 117 -8.95 21.12 -11.86
N GLU A 118 -8.76 21.57 -10.61
CA GLU A 118 -7.47 22.11 -10.14
C GLU A 118 -6.38 21.03 -10.11
N TRP A 119 -6.75 19.80 -9.74
CA TRP A 119 -5.83 18.66 -9.77
C TRP A 119 -5.40 18.32 -11.20
N ILE A 120 -6.34 18.32 -12.13
CA ILE A 120 -6.08 18.03 -13.54
C ILE A 120 -5.16 19.10 -14.13
N GLU A 121 -5.51 20.38 -13.98
CA GLU A 121 -4.69 21.50 -14.47
C GLU A 121 -3.32 21.54 -13.79
N GLY A 122 -3.24 21.27 -12.49
CA GLY A 122 -1.99 21.23 -11.74
C GLY A 122 -1.05 20.14 -12.25
N PHE A 123 -1.56 18.92 -12.47
CA PHE A 123 -0.76 17.81 -13.00
C PHE A 123 -0.33 18.09 -14.43
N GLU A 124 -1.23 18.62 -15.26
CA GLU A 124 -0.93 19.06 -16.61
C GLU A 124 0.06 20.22 -16.63
N ALA A 125 0.13 21.09 -15.63
CA ALA A 125 1.14 22.14 -15.56
C ALA A 125 2.53 21.57 -15.19
N VAL A 126 2.56 20.56 -14.32
CA VAL A 126 3.80 19.98 -13.78
C VAL A 126 4.49 19.02 -14.76
N ALA A 127 3.73 18.14 -15.40
CA ALA A 127 4.30 17.01 -16.15
C ALA A 127 3.61 16.80 -17.50
N SER A 128 4.34 16.15 -18.40
CA SER A 128 3.83 15.72 -19.71
C SER A 128 3.35 14.27 -19.71
N LYS A 129 3.77 13.49 -18.70
CA LYS A 129 3.41 12.07 -18.54
C LYS A 129 2.79 11.88 -17.15
N ILE A 130 1.57 11.35 -17.13
CA ILE A 130 0.86 10.96 -15.91
C ILE A 130 0.78 9.44 -15.86
N LEU A 131 1.17 8.88 -14.72
CA LEU A 131 1.17 7.46 -14.43
C LEU A 131 0.23 7.18 -13.27
N GLN A 132 -0.43 6.03 -13.27
CA GLN A 132 -1.22 5.55 -12.13
C GLN A 132 -0.85 4.11 -11.76
N PRO A 133 -0.85 3.74 -10.46
CA PRO A 133 -0.57 2.40 -9.98
C PRO A 133 -1.74 1.45 -10.20
N THR A 134 -2.17 1.29 -11.45
CA THR A 134 -3.23 0.38 -11.90
C THR A 134 -2.82 -0.23 -13.24
N LEU A 135 -3.29 -1.46 -13.51
CA LEU A 135 -3.08 -2.12 -14.81
C LEU A 135 -3.96 -1.53 -15.92
N THR A 136 -5.07 -0.91 -15.54
CA THR A 136 -6.08 -0.39 -16.47
C THR A 136 -6.52 1.00 -16.01
N PRO A 137 -5.73 2.04 -16.30
CA PRO A 137 -6.13 3.42 -16.05
C PRO A 137 -7.47 3.71 -16.74
N LEU A 138 -8.28 4.57 -16.13
CA LEU A 138 -9.58 4.94 -16.70
C LEU A 138 -9.45 5.91 -17.87
N ARG A 139 -8.48 6.83 -17.80
CA ARG A 139 -8.21 7.79 -18.87
C ARG A 139 -7.20 7.24 -19.88
N GLU A 140 -7.42 7.55 -21.14
CA GLU A 140 -6.56 7.13 -22.25
C GLU A 140 -5.19 7.83 -22.26
N ASP A 141 -5.11 9.02 -21.65
CA ASP A 141 -3.88 9.82 -21.53
C ASP A 141 -3.05 9.47 -20.27
N VAL A 142 -3.49 8.49 -19.48
CA VAL A 142 -2.75 7.97 -18.32
C VAL A 142 -2.13 6.63 -18.66
N ARG A 143 -0.84 6.47 -18.34
CA ARG A 143 -0.14 5.20 -18.54
C ARG A 143 -0.14 4.35 -17.26
N SER A 144 -0.37 3.06 -17.44
CA SER A 144 -0.27 2.05 -16.38
C SER A 144 1.18 1.97 -15.86
N PHE A 145 1.35 2.12 -14.55
CA PHE A 145 2.62 1.84 -13.87
C PHE A 145 2.39 1.57 -12.39
N LEU A 146 2.51 0.29 -11.98
CA LEU A 146 2.12 -0.13 -10.63
C LEU A 146 2.90 0.53 -9.49
N PHE A 147 4.10 1.09 -9.76
CA PHE A 147 5.01 1.79 -8.83
C PHE A 147 5.46 0.97 -7.60
N PHE A 148 4.53 0.41 -6.83
CA PHE A 148 4.80 -0.53 -5.75
C PHE A 148 5.21 -1.90 -6.29
N GLY A 149 6.03 -2.59 -5.51
CA GLY A 149 6.53 -3.91 -5.86
C GLY A 149 6.73 -4.80 -4.64
N TYR A 150 7.09 -6.04 -4.94
CA TYR A 150 7.47 -7.07 -3.99
C TYR A 150 8.99 -7.11 -3.81
N ASP A 151 9.45 -7.37 -2.59
CA ASP A 151 10.87 -7.60 -2.31
C ASP A 151 11.06 -8.93 -1.57
N PRO A 152 11.51 -9.99 -2.26
CA PRO A 152 11.73 -11.29 -1.64
C PRO A 152 12.81 -11.27 -0.55
N SER A 153 13.75 -10.31 -0.58
CA SER A 153 14.80 -10.19 0.44
C SER A 153 14.28 -9.71 1.80
N THR A 154 13.04 -9.23 1.83
CA THR A 154 12.38 -8.74 3.04
C THR A 154 11.38 -9.74 3.64
N GLU A 155 11.30 -10.94 3.07
CA GLU A 155 10.51 -12.02 3.65
C GLU A 155 11.02 -12.35 5.05
N ALA A 156 10.18 -12.17 6.06
CA ALA A 156 10.52 -12.47 7.45
C ALA A 156 10.97 -13.93 7.62
N ARG A 157 10.35 -14.84 6.86
CA ARG A 157 10.71 -16.27 6.79
C ARG A 157 10.51 -16.81 5.36
N PRO A 158 11.61 -17.06 4.62
CA PRO A 158 11.55 -17.66 3.29
C PRO A 158 11.52 -19.20 3.40
N TYR A 159 10.35 -19.74 3.73
CA TYR A 159 10.16 -21.18 3.88
C TYR A 159 10.44 -21.96 2.59
N ARG A 160 11.01 -23.15 2.72
CA ARG A 160 11.37 -24.00 1.56
C ARG A 160 10.22 -24.89 1.10
N SER A 161 9.25 -25.13 1.97
CA SER A 161 8.11 -26.01 1.68
C SER A 161 6.85 -25.58 2.43
N PRO A 162 5.66 -25.92 1.90
CA PRO A 162 4.40 -25.68 2.60
C PRO A 162 4.31 -26.37 3.97
N GLN A 163 4.93 -27.55 4.12
CA GLN A 163 4.94 -28.31 5.36
C GLN A 163 5.74 -27.57 6.45
N GLU A 164 6.91 -27.05 6.10
CA GLU A 164 7.75 -26.26 7.01
C GLU A 164 7.02 -24.99 7.47
N ALA A 165 6.41 -24.26 6.52
CA ALA A 165 5.65 -23.06 6.80
C ALA A 165 4.45 -23.35 7.72
N ALA A 166 3.68 -24.38 7.40
CA ALA A 166 2.52 -24.79 8.19
C ALA A 166 2.88 -25.23 9.61
N ALA A 167 3.98 -25.98 9.78
CA ALA A 167 4.46 -26.41 11.09
C ALA A 167 4.90 -25.21 11.95
N ALA A 168 5.66 -24.29 11.36
CA ALA A 168 6.11 -23.08 12.05
C ALA A 168 4.93 -22.13 12.40
N TRP A 169 3.97 -21.98 11.49
CA TRP A 169 2.77 -21.16 11.69
C TRP A 169 1.80 -21.75 12.72
N SER A 170 1.63 -23.06 12.75
CA SER A 170 0.74 -23.71 13.73
C SER A 170 1.39 -23.73 15.12
N GLY A 171 2.70 -23.99 15.21
CA GLY A 171 3.43 -24.14 16.47
C GLY A 171 3.03 -25.38 17.26
N PRO A 172 3.69 -25.63 18.41
CA PRO A 172 3.30 -26.72 19.30
C PRO A 172 1.88 -26.48 19.80
N ASN A 173 1.01 -27.49 19.66
CA ASN A 173 -0.41 -27.46 20.04
C ASN A 173 -1.28 -26.41 19.31
N GLY A 174 -0.84 -25.89 18.15
CA GLY A 174 -1.66 -24.96 17.36
C GLY A 174 -1.66 -23.50 17.87
N ALA A 175 -0.70 -23.09 18.70
CA ALA A 175 -0.64 -21.76 19.33
C ALA A 175 0.71 -21.02 19.13
N SER A 176 1.25 -20.95 17.91
CA SER A 176 2.54 -20.24 17.68
C SER A 176 2.47 -18.72 17.75
N LYS A 177 1.32 -18.13 17.40
CA LYS A 177 1.16 -16.68 17.19
C LYS A 177 0.36 -16.06 18.34
N PRO A 178 0.81 -14.92 18.91
CA PRO A 178 0.07 -14.23 19.96
C PRO A 178 -1.26 -13.65 19.49
N TYR A 179 -1.42 -13.36 18.19
CA TYR A 179 -2.64 -12.80 17.63
C TYR A 179 -3.27 -13.74 16.60
N GLY A 180 -4.60 -13.78 16.59
CA GLY A 180 -5.38 -14.42 15.53
C GLY A 180 -5.37 -13.56 14.27
N VAL A 181 -5.64 -12.26 14.43
CA VAL A 181 -5.68 -11.30 13.32
C VAL A 181 -4.92 -10.03 13.67
N ILE A 182 -4.08 -9.55 12.76
CA ILE A 182 -3.53 -8.19 12.80
C ILE A 182 -3.92 -7.45 11.52
N TYR A 183 -4.37 -6.21 11.67
CA TYR A 183 -4.44 -5.25 10.56
C TYR A 183 -3.66 -3.98 10.93
N VAL A 184 -2.68 -3.64 10.10
CA VAL A 184 -1.85 -2.43 10.26
C VAL A 184 -2.28 -1.42 9.23
N GLY A 185 -2.97 -0.32 9.55
CA GLY A 185 -3.43 0.67 8.58
C GLY A 185 -4.20 1.79 9.25
N HIS A 186 -5.01 2.53 8.50
CA HIS A 186 -5.81 3.63 9.04
C HIS A 186 -7.30 3.44 8.70
N ASN A 187 -8.18 4.01 9.52
CA ASN A 187 -9.63 3.83 9.42
C ASN A 187 -10.26 4.47 8.18
N TRP A 188 -9.57 5.45 7.60
CA TRP A 188 -9.99 6.20 6.42
C TRP A 188 -10.54 5.29 5.29
N GLU A 189 -11.84 5.40 5.05
CA GLU A 189 -12.68 4.75 4.04
C GLU A 189 -12.64 3.22 4.13
N ARG A 190 -12.38 2.68 5.32
CA ARG A 190 -12.20 1.23 5.55
C ARG A 190 -12.99 0.68 6.72
N TRP A 191 -13.65 1.55 7.48
CA TRP A 191 -14.41 1.12 8.66
C TRP A 191 -15.46 0.07 8.32
N ASP A 192 -16.30 0.30 7.32
CA ASP A 192 -17.37 -0.62 6.97
C ASP A 192 -16.86 -1.99 6.46
N GLN A 193 -15.70 -2.01 5.79
CA GLN A 193 -15.07 -3.27 5.38
C GLN A 193 -14.57 -4.07 6.58
N LEU A 194 -13.90 -3.40 7.53
CA LEU A 194 -13.38 -4.02 8.74
C LEU A 194 -14.48 -4.44 9.70
N ARG A 195 -15.52 -3.61 9.88
CA ARG A 195 -16.69 -3.95 10.68
C ARG A 195 -17.36 -5.23 10.16
N ARG A 196 -17.67 -5.30 8.86
CA ARG A 196 -18.25 -6.49 8.23
C ARG A 196 -17.36 -7.72 8.42
N PHE A 197 -16.04 -7.55 8.29
CA PHE A 197 -15.08 -8.62 8.54
C PHE A 197 -15.14 -9.11 9.99
N PHE A 198 -15.13 -8.22 10.98
CA PHE A 198 -15.21 -8.60 12.40
C PHE A 198 -16.55 -9.23 12.78
N GLU A 199 -17.67 -8.72 12.25
CA GLU A 199 -18.98 -9.34 12.40
C GLU A 199 -18.99 -10.78 11.83
N ALA A 200 -18.36 -10.99 10.67
CA ALA A 200 -18.22 -12.30 10.06
C ALA A 200 -17.29 -13.26 10.83
N LEU A 201 -16.35 -12.74 11.63
CA LEU A 201 -15.46 -13.56 12.47
C LEU A 201 -16.08 -13.99 13.79
N GLU A 202 -17.11 -13.30 14.28
CA GLU A 202 -17.66 -13.50 15.61
C GLU A 202 -17.99 -14.97 15.94
N PRO A 203 -18.58 -15.78 15.03
CA PRO A 203 -18.87 -17.20 15.31
C PRO A 203 -17.64 -18.07 15.60
N ALA A 204 -16.45 -17.65 15.15
CA ALA A 204 -15.19 -18.39 15.25
C ALA A 204 -14.13 -17.70 16.13
N ARG A 205 -14.48 -16.57 16.76
CA ARG A 205 -13.54 -15.69 17.45
C ARG A 205 -12.66 -16.40 18.48
N SER A 206 -13.26 -17.25 19.32
CA SER A 206 -12.53 -18.00 20.37
C SER A 206 -11.50 -18.99 19.81
N ARG A 207 -11.68 -19.45 18.57
CA ARG A 207 -10.76 -20.37 17.88
C ARG A 207 -9.66 -19.61 17.12
N ILE A 208 -9.99 -18.43 16.59
CA ILE A 208 -9.07 -17.60 15.81
C ILE A 208 -8.03 -16.93 16.71
N GLY A 209 -8.46 -16.38 17.85
CA GLY A 209 -7.60 -15.67 18.80
C GLY A 209 -7.81 -14.17 18.81
N ALA A 210 -6.90 -13.45 19.48
CA ALA A 210 -6.99 -11.99 19.66
C ALA A 210 -6.91 -11.24 18.32
N ILE A 211 -7.64 -10.12 18.23
CA ILE A 211 -7.65 -9.24 17.06
C ILE A 211 -6.98 -7.93 17.45
N HIS A 212 -6.05 -7.46 16.64
CA HIS A 212 -5.27 -6.26 16.93
C HIS A 212 -5.20 -5.32 15.70
N LEU A 213 -5.54 -4.05 15.91
CA LEU A 213 -5.50 -2.96 14.93
C LEU A 213 -4.36 -2.01 15.28
N ARG A 214 -3.49 -1.72 14.31
CA ARG A 214 -2.40 -0.74 14.48
C ARG A 214 -2.44 0.34 13.43
N GLY A 215 -2.32 1.58 13.85
CA GLY A 215 -2.28 2.73 12.96
C GLY A 215 -3.22 3.84 13.39
N TRP A 216 -3.64 4.65 12.43
CA TRP A 216 -4.22 5.95 12.71
C TRP A 216 -5.76 5.90 12.80
N ALA A 217 -6.30 6.61 13.79
CA ALA A 217 -7.73 6.81 14.05
C ALA A 217 -8.55 5.53 14.31
N TRP A 218 -7.95 4.50 14.92
CA TRP A 218 -8.70 3.32 15.38
C TRP A 218 -9.33 3.48 16.76
N ASP A 219 -8.74 4.33 17.59
CA ASP A 219 -9.09 4.55 18.99
C ASP A 219 -9.91 5.82 19.22
N HIS A 220 -9.94 6.72 18.24
CA HIS A 220 -10.76 7.92 18.26
C HIS A 220 -11.07 8.38 16.83
N ARG A 221 -12.24 8.98 16.65
CA ARG A 221 -12.55 9.78 15.47
C ARG A 221 -11.86 11.13 15.62
N PRO A 222 -11.09 11.62 14.63
CA PRO A 222 -10.43 12.93 14.71
C PRO A 222 -11.42 14.09 14.81
N ASP A 223 -11.09 15.12 15.61
CA ASP A 223 -11.96 16.28 15.85
C ASP A 223 -12.32 17.01 14.56
N TRP A 224 -11.35 17.24 13.67
CA TRP A 224 -11.58 17.87 12.38
C TRP A 224 -12.63 17.11 11.55
N ALA A 225 -12.66 15.78 11.64
CA ALA A 225 -13.61 14.97 10.87
C ALA A 225 -15.03 15.08 11.44
N VAL A 226 -15.15 15.27 12.76
CA VAL A 226 -16.43 15.57 13.41
C VAL A 226 -16.92 16.96 12.99
N GLU A 227 -16.04 17.96 13.07
CA GLU A 227 -16.34 19.36 12.73
C GLU A 227 -16.82 19.51 11.27
N HIS A 228 -16.23 18.76 10.35
CA HIS A 228 -16.55 18.81 8.92
C HIS A 228 -17.57 17.76 8.47
N GLY A 229 -18.10 16.94 9.40
CA GLY A 229 -19.04 15.88 9.07
C GLY A 229 -18.47 14.78 8.16
N PHE A 230 -17.14 14.61 8.13
CA PHE A 230 -16.45 13.67 7.26
C PHE A 230 -16.60 12.23 7.75
N GLN A 231 -17.37 11.41 7.02
CA GLN A 231 -17.70 10.03 7.38
C GLN A 231 -16.57 9.03 7.10
N GLY A 232 -15.61 9.40 6.24
CA GLY A 232 -14.48 8.55 5.84
C GLY A 232 -13.67 7.99 7.01
N VAL A 233 -13.67 8.64 8.16
CA VAL A 233 -12.90 8.20 9.34
C VAL A 233 -13.81 7.85 10.52
N ASP A 234 -15.04 7.42 10.23
CA ASP A 234 -15.94 6.89 11.25
C ASP A 234 -15.38 5.61 11.89
N VAL A 235 -15.67 5.41 13.17
CA VAL A 235 -15.29 4.21 13.93
C VAL A 235 -16.28 4.02 15.08
N ASP A 236 -16.78 2.80 15.27
CA ASP A 236 -17.64 2.44 16.42
C ASP A 236 -16.78 1.81 17.51
N LEU A 237 -16.38 2.63 18.49
CA LEU A 237 -15.54 2.22 19.60
C LEU A 237 -16.23 1.22 20.52
N ASP A 238 -17.55 1.32 20.68
CA ASP A 238 -18.32 0.39 21.49
C ASP A 238 -18.38 -0.99 20.82
N PHE A 239 -18.53 -1.02 19.49
CA PHE A 239 -18.39 -2.25 18.73
C PHE A 239 -17.00 -2.87 18.89
N LEU A 240 -15.93 -2.10 18.70
CA LEU A 240 -14.56 -2.62 18.86
C LEU A 240 -14.34 -3.21 20.26
N LYS A 241 -14.83 -2.54 21.30
CA LYS A 241 -14.77 -3.02 22.68
C LYS A 241 -15.55 -4.32 22.88
N ARG A 242 -16.78 -4.43 22.36
CA ARG A 242 -17.59 -5.66 22.43
C ARG A 242 -16.95 -6.81 21.65
N ALA A 243 -16.42 -6.51 20.47
CA ALA A 243 -15.64 -7.43 19.64
C ALA A 243 -14.23 -7.72 20.22
N GLY A 244 -13.87 -7.12 21.36
CA GLY A 244 -12.56 -7.19 22.02
C GLY A 244 -11.40 -7.07 21.06
N VAL A 245 -11.51 -6.11 20.16
CA VAL A 245 -10.46 -5.70 19.26
C VAL A 245 -9.54 -4.75 20.02
N GLU A 246 -8.26 -5.08 20.06
CA GLU A 246 -7.24 -4.20 20.62
C GLU A 246 -6.81 -3.17 19.57
N THR A 247 -6.64 -1.91 19.98
CA THR A 247 -6.12 -0.85 19.12
C THR A 247 -4.77 -0.37 19.64
N GLY A 248 -3.93 0.16 18.76
CA GLY A 248 -2.68 0.79 19.15
C GLY A 248 -2.15 1.77 18.12
N SER A 249 -1.17 2.56 18.54
CA SER A 249 -0.61 3.65 17.75
C SER A 249 0.02 3.18 16.42
N PRO A 250 0.16 4.09 15.44
CA PRO A 250 0.97 3.86 14.25
C PRO A 250 2.37 3.35 14.58
N ILE A 251 2.91 2.56 13.65
CA ILE A 251 4.26 2.01 13.70
C ILE A 251 5.04 2.45 12.47
N ALA A 252 6.37 2.38 12.53
CA ALA A 252 7.19 2.73 11.38
C ALA A 252 7.05 1.70 10.26
N PHE A 253 7.24 2.13 9.00
CA PHE A 253 7.07 1.25 7.84
C PHE A 253 7.96 -0.01 7.89
N ASP A 254 9.15 0.10 8.48
CA ASP A 254 10.12 -0.99 8.62
C ASP A 254 9.73 -2.02 9.68
N GLU A 255 8.75 -1.71 10.54
CA GLU A 255 8.26 -2.60 11.59
C GLU A 255 7.02 -3.40 11.16
N VAL A 256 6.37 -3.02 10.05
CA VAL A 256 5.08 -3.58 9.62
C VAL A 256 5.17 -5.08 9.38
N VAL A 257 6.19 -5.53 8.67
CA VAL A 257 6.37 -6.95 8.31
C VAL A 257 6.50 -7.81 9.57
N ALA A 258 7.30 -7.34 10.54
CA ALA A 258 7.55 -8.04 11.80
C ALA A 258 6.30 -8.10 12.67
N LEU A 259 5.57 -6.99 12.79
CA LEU A 259 4.30 -6.95 13.53
C LEU A 259 3.25 -7.88 12.91
N GLN A 260 3.04 -7.79 11.59
CA GLN A 260 2.09 -8.67 10.89
C GLN A 260 2.46 -10.15 11.04
N GLY A 261 3.75 -10.48 11.13
CA GLY A 261 4.23 -11.84 11.40
C GLY A 261 3.87 -12.39 12.79
N GLN A 262 3.33 -11.56 13.70
CA GLN A 262 2.81 -12.01 15.00
C GLN A 262 1.36 -12.50 14.95
N ALA A 263 0.68 -12.38 13.80
CA ALA A 263 -0.67 -12.88 13.61
C ALA A 263 -0.70 -14.21 12.86
N ARG A 264 -1.78 -14.96 13.06
CA ARG A 264 -2.15 -16.08 12.18
C ARG A 264 -2.59 -15.58 10.81
N PHE A 265 -3.42 -14.54 10.79
CA PHE A 265 -4.00 -13.97 9.59
C PHE A 265 -3.83 -12.47 9.51
N CYS A 266 -3.58 -11.96 8.30
CA CYS A 266 -3.50 -10.52 8.03
C CYS A 266 -4.38 -10.18 6.82
N PRO A 267 -5.53 -9.49 7.00
CA PRO A 267 -6.37 -9.12 5.88
C PRO A 267 -5.80 -7.94 5.09
N ILE A 268 -5.90 -8.06 3.77
CA ILE A 268 -5.52 -7.02 2.80
C ILE A 268 -6.80 -6.39 2.27
N PHE A 269 -7.07 -5.16 2.72
CA PHE A 269 -8.15 -4.33 2.21
C PHE A 269 -7.60 -3.19 1.38
N HIS A 270 -8.29 -2.88 0.29
CA HIS A 270 -8.22 -1.59 -0.38
C HIS A 270 -9.52 -0.84 -0.09
N ARG A 271 -9.41 0.49 0.00
CA ARG A 271 -10.58 1.37 0.13
C ARG A 271 -11.51 1.22 -1.09
N PRO A 272 -12.83 1.45 -0.96
CA PRO A 272 -13.81 1.22 -2.03
C PRO A 272 -13.43 1.84 -3.37
N LEU A 273 -12.96 3.10 -3.37
CA LEU A 273 -12.52 3.79 -4.58
C LEU A 273 -11.35 3.07 -5.26
N PHE A 274 -10.37 2.57 -4.49
CA PHE A 274 -9.21 1.91 -5.06
C PHE A 274 -9.59 0.57 -5.70
N ASN A 275 -10.57 -0.15 -5.15
CA ASN A 275 -11.13 -1.34 -5.80
C ASN A 275 -11.83 -1.01 -7.13
N GLN A 276 -12.52 0.14 -7.19
CA GLN A 276 -13.18 0.62 -8.40
C GLN A 276 -12.14 0.99 -9.48
N LEU A 277 -11.09 1.72 -9.10
CA LEU A 277 -10.02 2.19 -9.99
C LEU A 277 -8.96 1.13 -10.32
N GLY A 278 -8.94 0.01 -9.59
CA GLY A 278 -7.89 -1.00 -9.69
C GLY A 278 -6.53 -0.52 -9.18
N LEU A 279 -6.50 0.50 -8.32
CA LEU A 279 -5.26 1.04 -7.76
C LEU A 279 -4.65 0.07 -6.76
N VAL A 280 -3.35 -0.22 -6.92
CA VAL A 280 -2.56 -1.00 -5.98
C VAL A 280 -1.79 -0.08 -5.04
N THR A 281 -1.50 -0.60 -3.86
CA THR A 281 -0.70 0.08 -2.81
C THR A 281 0.42 -0.81 -2.31
N ASN A 282 1.35 -0.28 -1.51
CA ASN A 282 2.41 -1.08 -0.86
C ASN A 282 1.86 -2.33 -0.13
N ARG A 283 0.70 -2.21 0.55
CA ARG A 283 0.06 -3.34 1.27
C ARG A 283 -0.28 -4.52 0.35
N THR A 284 -0.55 -4.25 -0.92
CA THR A 284 -0.85 -5.28 -1.94
C THR A 284 0.27 -6.31 -2.02
N PHE A 285 1.51 -5.90 -1.75
CA PHE A 285 2.71 -6.73 -1.83
C PHE A 285 3.30 -7.03 -0.45
N GLU A 286 3.34 -6.05 0.45
CA GLU A 286 4.05 -6.10 1.73
C GLU A 286 3.58 -7.22 2.68
N THR A 287 2.29 -7.51 2.74
CA THR A 287 1.78 -8.57 3.63
C THR A 287 2.30 -9.96 3.23
N PHE A 288 2.66 -10.17 1.97
CA PHE A 288 3.32 -11.41 1.55
C PHE A 288 4.77 -11.53 2.06
N CYS A 289 5.39 -10.46 2.54
CA CYS A 289 6.70 -10.53 3.20
C CYS A 289 6.59 -11.03 4.65
N SER A 290 5.39 -11.03 5.25
CA SER A 290 5.19 -11.39 6.65
C SER A 290 5.05 -12.90 6.87
N ASP A 291 5.42 -13.36 8.07
CA ASP A 291 5.20 -14.74 8.52
C ASP A 291 3.76 -14.93 9.05
N THR A 292 2.79 -14.84 8.14
CA THR A 292 1.34 -14.90 8.38
C THR A 292 0.64 -15.45 7.14
N LEU A 293 -0.62 -15.89 7.26
CA LEU A 293 -1.48 -16.17 6.11
C LEU A 293 -2.20 -14.88 5.67
N PRO A 294 -1.90 -14.32 4.48
CA PRO A 294 -2.62 -13.17 3.95
C PRO A 294 -4.08 -13.56 3.64
N LEU A 295 -5.04 -12.71 4.02
CA LEU A 295 -6.43 -12.84 3.61
C LEU A 295 -6.74 -11.79 2.55
N LEU A 296 -6.97 -12.22 1.31
CA LEU A 296 -7.20 -11.31 0.20
C LEU A 296 -8.66 -10.86 0.17
N MET A 297 -8.94 -9.75 0.87
CA MET A 297 -10.27 -9.11 0.95
C MET A 297 -10.47 -8.14 -0.23
N LEU A 298 -10.11 -8.60 -1.43
CA LEU A 298 -10.06 -7.83 -2.66
C LEU A 298 -10.99 -8.46 -3.74
N PRO A 299 -11.43 -7.67 -4.74
CA PRO A 299 -12.14 -8.19 -5.90
C PRO A 299 -11.36 -9.31 -6.61
N GLU A 300 -12.06 -10.32 -7.10
CA GLU A 300 -11.45 -11.49 -7.75
C GLU A 300 -10.50 -11.11 -8.89
N ARG A 301 -10.98 -10.22 -9.76
CA ARG A 301 -10.22 -9.71 -10.90
C ARG A 301 -8.86 -9.11 -10.48
N VAL A 302 -8.82 -8.39 -9.35
CA VAL A 302 -7.60 -7.74 -8.85
C VAL A 302 -6.64 -8.78 -8.28
N VAL A 303 -7.17 -9.77 -7.54
CA VAL A 303 -6.37 -10.86 -6.99
C VAL A 303 -5.72 -11.66 -8.11
N GLU A 304 -6.49 -12.09 -9.11
CA GLU A 304 -5.94 -12.89 -10.19
C GLU A 304 -4.93 -12.11 -11.04
N SER A 305 -5.19 -10.82 -11.33
CA SER A 305 -4.31 -10.01 -12.18
C SER A 305 -3.01 -9.59 -11.50
N ILE A 306 -2.98 -9.47 -10.16
CA ILE A 306 -1.80 -8.99 -9.41
C ILE A 306 -1.09 -10.11 -8.66
N HIS A 307 -1.83 -11.03 -8.05
CA HIS A 307 -1.26 -12.09 -7.21
C HIS A 307 -1.17 -13.43 -7.95
N GLY A 308 -1.79 -13.55 -9.11
CA GLY A 308 -1.84 -14.77 -9.90
C GLY A 308 -2.92 -15.75 -9.43
N HIS A 309 -3.17 -16.78 -10.24
CA HIS A 309 -4.30 -17.70 -10.05
C HIS A 309 -4.28 -18.46 -8.71
N ASP A 310 -3.13 -18.92 -8.24
CA ASP A 310 -3.03 -19.65 -6.97
C ASP A 310 -3.48 -18.80 -5.76
N ALA A 311 -3.34 -17.48 -5.84
CA ALA A 311 -3.73 -16.55 -4.77
C ALA A 311 -5.25 -16.50 -4.55
N LEU A 312 -6.07 -16.96 -5.51
CA LEU A 312 -7.52 -17.06 -5.35
C LEU A 312 -7.91 -17.94 -4.15
N ARG A 313 -7.07 -18.91 -3.78
CA ARG A 313 -7.26 -19.76 -2.59
C ARG A 313 -7.17 -18.98 -1.27
N LEU A 314 -6.51 -17.82 -1.27
CA LEU A 314 -6.34 -16.94 -0.11
C LEU A 314 -7.52 -15.95 0.06
N ARG A 315 -8.51 -15.99 -0.85
CA ARG A 315 -9.75 -15.23 -0.72
C ARG A 315 -10.74 -16.01 0.15
N PRO A 316 -11.27 -15.41 1.23
CA PRO A 316 -12.22 -16.11 2.08
C PRO A 316 -13.61 -16.32 1.46
N GLY A 317 -14.02 -15.46 0.53
CA GLY A 317 -15.39 -15.43 0.02
C GLY A 317 -16.36 -14.89 1.07
N ASP A 318 -17.63 -15.30 0.99
CA ASP A 318 -18.69 -14.75 1.84
C ASP A 318 -18.66 -15.30 3.28
N ASP A 319 -18.22 -16.55 3.47
CA ASP A 319 -18.14 -17.20 4.79
C ASP A 319 -16.69 -17.16 5.34
N VAL A 320 -16.34 -15.98 5.88
CA VAL A 320 -14.99 -15.70 6.38
C VAL A 320 -14.61 -16.62 7.54
N ALA A 321 -15.49 -16.78 8.54
CA ALA A 321 -15.22 -17.63 9.70
C ALA A 321 -14.90 -19.07 9.30
N ARG A 322 -15.73 -19.69 8.45
CA ARG A 322 -15.51 -21.05 7.98
C ARG A 322 -14.22 -21.18 7.17
N ARG A 323 -13.87 -20.18 6.37
CA ARG A 323 -12.59 -20.19 5.64
C ARG A 323 -11.41 -20.23 6.61
N LEU A 324 -11.38 -19.35 7.59
CA LEU A 324 -10.25 -19.27 8.53
C LEU A 324 -10.11 -20.56 9.34
N GLU A 325 -11.22 -21.19 9.71
CA GLU A 325 -11.21 -22.52 10.33
C GLU A 325 -10.67 -23.61 9.39
N ASP A 326 -11.01 -23.57 8.11
CA ASP A 326 -10.43 -24.47 7.13
C ASP A 326 -8.92 -24.25 6.97
N MET A 327 -8.47 -22.98 6.97
CA MET A 327 -7.06 -22.61 6.95
C MET A 327 -6.31 -23.13 8.17
N MET A 328 -6.90 -23.08 9.37
CA MET A 328 -6.32 -23.67 10.59
C MET A 328 -6.27 -25.19 10.55
N ARG A 329 -7.24 -25.86 9.90
CA ARG A 329 -7.27 -27.33 9.79
C ARG A 329 -6.35 -27.87 8.70
N ARG A 330 -6.15 -27.11 7.62
CA ARG A 330 -5.35 -27.51 6.45
C ARG A 330 -4.28 -26.48 6.09
N PRO A 331 -3.43 -26.05 7.05
CA PRO A 331 -2.53 -24.92 6.85
C PRO A 331 -1.55 -25.11 5.68
N GLU A 332 -1.09 -26.35 5.44
CA GLU A 332 -0.19 -26.68 4.33
C GLU A 332 -0.77 -26.32 2.95
N PHE A 333 -2.06 -26.56 2.73
CA PHE A 333 -2.74 -26.25 1.47
C PHE A 333 -2.74 -24.74 1.17
N TYR A 334 -2.89 -23.92 2.21
CA TYR A 334 -2.92 -22.47 2.06
C TYR A 334 -1.51 -21.86 2.02
N TRP A 335 -0.55 -22.44 2.76
CA TRP A 335 0.85 -22.06 2.63
C TRP A 335 1.44 -22.39 1.26
N GLU A 336 0.98 -23.47 0.61
CA GLU A 336 1.30 -23.72 -0.80
C GLU A 336 0.88 -22.53 -1.68
N ALA A 337 -0.34 -22.02 -1.49
CA ALA A 337 -0.82 -20.86 -2.22
C ALA A 337 0.00 -19.59 -1.91
N VAL A 338 0.38 -19.36 -0.65
CA VAL A 338 1.26 -18.23 -0.27
C VAL A 338 2.61 -18.33 -0.98
N LEU A 339 3.27 -19.49 -0.94
CA LEU A 339 4.59 -19.65 -1.56
C LEU A 339 4.55 -19.49 -3.08
N LYS A 340 3.52 -20.02 -3.75
CA LYS A 340 3.31 -19.80 -5.19
C LYS A 340 3.02 -18.34 -5.51
N THR A 341 2.24 -17.67 -4.68
CA THR A 341 1.97 -16.23 -4.82
C THR A 341 3.25 -15.42 -4.65
N ARG A 342 4.09 -15.70 -3.64
CA ARG A 342 5.40 -15.05 -3.47
C ARG A 342 6.29 -15.24 -4.69
N ALA A 343 6.36 -16.45 -5.23
CA ALA A 343 7.11 -16.73 -6.45
C ALA A 343 6.59 -15.94 -7.66
N HIS A 344 5.26 -15.86 -7.83
CA HIS A 344 4.62 -15.04 -8.85
C HIS A 344 4.96 -13.54 -8.68
N LEU A 345 4.78 -13.00 -7.47
CA LEU A 345 5.09 -11.60 -7.17
C LEU A 345 6.58 -11.28 -7.40
N ALA A 346 7.50 -12.16 -7.00
CA ALA A 346 8.92 -11.99 -7.26
C ALA A 346 9.25 -12.01 -8.75
N ALA A 347 8.58 -12.87 -9.53
CA ALA A 347 8.80 -12.99 -10.96
C ALA A 347 8.20 -11.81 -11.75
N HIS A 348 7.02 -11.31 -11.38
CA HIS A 348 6.26 -10.37 -12.22
C HIS A 348 6.16 -8.95 -11.65
N HIS A 349 6.36 -8.81 -10.34
CA HIS A 349 6.09 -7.57 -9.62
C HIS A 349 7.18 -7.19 -8.63
N SER A 350 8.42 -7.65 -8.83
CA SER A 350 9.55 -7.20 -8.01
C SER A 350 9.82 -5.71 -8.21
N TYR A 351 10.40 -5.05 -7.21
CA TYR A 351 10.85 -3.67 -7.37
C TYR A 351 11.91 -3.52 -8.48
N GLU A 352 12.69 -4.56 -8.78
CA GLU A 352 13.63 -4.55 -9.90
C GLU A 352 12.89 -4.42 -11.24
N ARG A 353 11.84 -5.23 -11.45
CA ARG A 353 10.99 -5.08 -12.63
C ARG A 353 10.28 -3.73 -12.68
N ARG A 354 9.79 -3.23 -11.54
CA ARG A 354 9.19 -1.90 -11.48
C ARG A 354 10.19 -0.79 -11.80
N PHE A 355 11.47 -0.97 -11.49
CA PHE A 355 12.52 -0.04 -11.86
C PHE A 355 12.79 -0.07 -13.37
N GLU A 356 12.95 -1.26 -13.95
CA GLU A 356 13.15 -1.45 -15.39
C GLU A 356 11.97 -0.92 -16.23
N GLU A 357 10.74 -1.16 -15.78
CA GLU A 357 9.53 -0.61 -16.38
C GLU A 357 9.52 0.91 -16.33
N LEU A 358 9.91 1.51 -15.20
CA LEU A 358 10.06 2.97 -15.10
C LEU A 358 11.09 3.47 -16.10
N MET A 359 12.26 2.82 -16.23
CA MET A 359 13.28 3.26 -17.19
C MET A 359 12.75 3.23 -18.61
N THR A 360 12.04 2.16 -18.97
CA THR A 360 11.38 2.02 -20.27
C THR A 360 10.32 3.12 -20.49
N ILE A 361 9.60 3.53 -19.44
CA ILE A 361 8.62 4.63 -19.51
C ILE A 361 9.30 5.99 -19.71
N LEU A 362 10.50 6.18 -19.16
CA LEU A 362 11.22 7.45 -19.26
C LEU A 362 11.92 7.62 -20.60
N GLU A 363 12.42 6.54 -21.20
CA GLU A 363 13.12 6.55 -22.49
C GLU A 363 12.18 6.69 -23.70
N ASN A 364 10.91 6.30 -23.57
CA ASN A 364 9.85 6.48 -24.58
C ASN A 364 8.93 7.61 -24.15
#